data_AF-A0A8X6VZ98-F1
#
_entry.id   AF-A0A8X6VZ98-F1
#
_cell.length_a   1.000
_cell.length_b   1.000
_cell.length_c   1.000
_cell.angle_alpha   90.00
_cell.angle_beta   90.00
_cell.angle_gamma   90.00
#
_symmetry.space_group_name_H-M   'P 1'
#
loop_
_entity.id
_entity.type
_entity.pdbx_description
1 polymer ?
#
loop_
_entity_poly.entity_id
_entity_poly.type
_entity_poly.pdbx_seq_one_letter_code
_entity_poly.pdbx_strand_id
1 'polypeptide(L)'
;MACDAEDCGFQMLNDDEIVTSVQEESDPVEDETNEDDNNNNESSKDPSNPDAFSALETAMEWYEQQSECCPTQLLLLKRIRDLAAKKRRCTIVQ
;
A
#
# COMPACT_ATOMS: atom_id res chain seq x y z
N MET A 1 -34.44 -35.98 -11.03
CA MET A 1 -34.09 -35.60 -12.42
C MET A 1 -33.06 -34.50 -12.29
N ALA A 2 -31.91 -34.70 -12.93
CA ALA A 2 -30.68 -33.93 -12.76
C ALA A 2 -30.87 -32.45 -13.07
N CYS A 3 -30.05 -31.60 -12.41
CA CYS A 3 -29.10 -30.71 -13.08
C CYS A 3 -28.24 -30.06 -11.99
N ASP A 4 -26.97 -30.48 -11.90
CA ASP A 4 -25.91 -29.71 -11.25
C ASP A 4 -25.92 -28.31 -11.88
N ALA A 5 -26.10 -27.31 -11.04
CA ALA A 5 -25.99 -25.92 -11.43
C ALA A 5 -24.50 -25.62 -11.66
N GLU A 6 -24.11 -25.61 -12.93
CA GLU A 6 -23.07 -24.79 -13.54
C GLU A 6 -21.88 -24.51 -12.63
N ASP A 7 -20.92 -25.44 -12.61
CA ASP A 7 -19.52 -25.09 -12.39
C ASP A 7 -19.13 -24.13 -13.53
N CYS A 8 -19.25 -22.82 -13.27
CA CYS A 8 -18.67 -21.78 -14.11
C CYS A 8 -17.14 -21.86 -13.96
N GLY A 9 -16.57 -22.95 -14.47
CA GLY A 9 -15.15 -23.22 -14.40
C GLY A 9 -14.38 -22.06 -15.01
N PHE A 10 -13.30 -21.65 -14.34
CA PHE A 10 -12.36 -20.71 -14.91
C PHE A 10 -11.85 -21.27 -16.25
N GLN A 11 -11.84 -20.43 -17.29
CA GLN A 11 -11.29 -20.82 -18.58
C GLN A 11 -9.80 -21.13 -18.41
N MET A 12 -9.41 -22.38 -18.62
CA MET A 12 -8.02 -22.80 -18.53
C MET A 12 -7.33 -22.39 -19.83
N LEU A 13 -6.54 -21.33 -19.76
CA LEU A 13 -5.77 -20.81 -20.89
C LEU A 13 -4.62 -21.76 -21.23
N ASN A 14 -4.32 -21.89 -22.53
CA ASN A 14 -3.11 -22.58 -22.99
C ASN A 14 -1.87 -21.69 -22.81
N ASP A 15 -0.67 -22.26 -22.82
CA ASP A 15 0.60 -21.54 -22.66
C ASP A 15 0.73 -20.36 -23.65
N ASP A 16 0.31 -20.56 -24.90
CA ASP A 16 0.34 -19.51 -25.92
C ASP A 16 -0.63 -18.35 -25.60
N GLU A 17 -1.83 -18.65 -25.08
CA GLU A 17 -2.82 -17.64 -24.69
C GLU A 17 -2.36 -16.83 -23.47
N ILE A 18 -1.68 -17.49 -22.52
CA ILE A 18 -1.12 -16.83 -21.34
C ILE A 18 -0.04 -15.83 -21.76
N VAL A 19 0.85 -16.21 -22.69
CA VAL A 19 1.91 -15.32 -23.18
C VAL A 19 1.32 -14.11 -23.90
N THR A 20 0.28 -14.30 -24.72
CA THR A 20 -0.39 -13.19 -25.40
C THR A 20 -1.09 -12.24 -24.44
N SER A 21 -1.78 -12.74 -23.41
CA SER A 21 -2.43 -11.87 -22.42
C SER A 21 -1.42 -11.03 -21.63
N VAL A 22 -0.26 -11.60 -21.27
CA VAL A 22 0.80 -10.85 -20.58
C VAL A 22 1.40 -9.77 -21.51
N GLN A 23 1.50 -10.04 -22.81
CA GLN A 23 2.02 -9.07 -23.79
C GLN A 23 1.03 -7.96 -24.12
N GLU A 24 -0.28 -8.25 -24.22
CA GLU A 24 -1.31 -7.24 -24.46
C GLU A 24 -1.45 -6.25 -23.29
N GLU A 25 -1.22 -6.68 -22.04
CA GLU A 25 -1.14 -5.78 -20.88
C GLU A 25 0.14 -4.91 -20.87
N SER A 26 1.12 -5.24 -21.72
CA SER A 26 2.43 -4.57 -21.78
C SER A 26 2.53 -3.52 -22.89
N ASP A 27 1.49 -3.30 -23.69
CA ASP A 27 1.49 -2.22 -24.67
C ASP A 27 1.39 -0.87 -23.93
N PRO A 28 2.40 0.02 -24.03
CA PRO A 28 2.25 1.38 -23.57
C PRO A 28 1.21 2.03 -24.48
N VAL A 29 -0.02 2.14 -23.99
CA VAL A 29 -0.95 3.11 -24.53
C VAL A 29 -0.23 4.47 -24.46
N GLU A 30 0.17 4.99 -25.63
CA GLU A 30 0.49 6.39 -25.79
C GLU A 30 -0.80 7.16 -25.49
N ASP A 31 -1.03 7.41 -24.21
CA ASP A 31 -2.14 8.21 -23.72
C ASP A 31 -1.82 9.68 -23.98
N GLU A 32 -2.00 10.09 -25.24
CA GLU A 32 -2.25 11.49 -25.58
C GLU A 32 -3.68 11.86 -25.17
N THR A 33 -3.98 11.85 -23.87
CA THR A 33 -5.03 12.68 -23.31
C THR A 33 -4.53 13.46 -22.10
N ASN A 34 -4.34 14.76 -22.35
CA ASN A 34 -4.19 15.78 -21.33
C ASN A 34 -5.39 15.74 -20.37
N GLU A 35 -5.16 15.50 -19.09
CA GLU A 35 -5.47 16.45 -18.00
C GLU A 35 -5.12 15.83 -16.64
N ASP A 36 -4.14 16.47 -15.99
CA ASP A 36 -3.94 16.48 -14.53
C ASP A 36 -3.75 15.12 -13.85
N ASP A 37 -2.80 14.32 -14.32
CA ASP A 37 -1.99 13.56 -13.38
C ASP A 37 -0.71 14.35 -13.20
N ASN A 38 -0.66 15.10 -12.10
CA ASN A 38 0.60 15.48 -11.46
C ASN A 38 1.28 14.18 -11.02
N ASN A 39 1.72 13.42 -12.03
CA ASN A 39 2.57 12.25 -11.95
C ASN A 39 3.92 12.82 -11.58
N ASN A 40 3.96 13.22 -10.32
CA ASN A 40 5.12 13.56 -9.58
C ASN A 40 5.87 12.24 -9.53
N ASN A 41 6.64 12.03 -10.59
CA ASN A 41 7.62 10.98 -10.76
C ASN A 41 8.76 11.40 -9.82
N GLU A 42 8.47 11.44 -8.51
CA GLU A 42 9.19 12.27 -7.56
C GLU A 42 10.60 11.76 -7.32
N SER A 43 11.02 10.61 -7.87
CA SER A 43 11.84 9.64 -7.13
C SER A 43 11.17 9.37 -5.78
N SER A 44 10.76 8.15 -5.49
CA SER A 44 10.25 7.77 -4.18
C SER A 44 11.36 7.98 -3.13
N LYS A 45 11.52 9.22 -2.69
CA LYS A 45 12.43 9.61 -1.61
C LYS A 45 11.79 9.07 -0.36
N ASP A 46 12.50 8.17 0.30
CA ASP A 46 12.12 7.74 1.64
C ASP A 46 11.84 8.99 2.49
N PRO A 47 10.70 9.02 3.21
CA PRO A 47 10.35 10.17 4.02
C PRO A 47 11.46 10.42 5.03
N SER A 48 11.78 11.70 5.25
CA SER A 48 12.74 12.06 6.29
C SER A 48 12.24 11.59 7.65
N ASN A 49 13.14 11.35 8.60
CA ASN A 49 12.77 10.93 9.96
C ASN A 49 11.68 11.79 10.65
N PRO A 50 11.66 13.13 10.54
CA PRO A 50 10.56 13.95 11.05
C PRO A 50 9.27 13.78 10.24
N ASP A 51 9.35 13.69 8.90
CA ASP A 51 8.17 13.56 8.03
C ASP A 51 7.46 12.23 8.31
N ALA A 52 8.22 11.14 8.38
CA ALA A 52 7.70 9.81 8.74
C ALA A 52 7.10 9.79 10.16
N PHE A 53 7.67 10.56 11.09
CA PHE A 53 7.14 10.66 12.45
C PHE A 53 5.81 11.43 12.48
N SER A 54 5.75 12.57 11.79
CA SER A 54 4.53 13.38 11.69
C SER A 54 3.40 12.60 11.01
N ALA A 55 3.70 11.90 9.91
CA ALA A 55 2.72 11.08 9.21
C ALA A 55 2.17 9.96 10.11
N LEU A 56 3.03 9.31 10.92
CA LEU A 56 2.60 8.29 11.86
C LEU A 56 1.70 8.85 12.97
N GLU A 57 2.01 10.04 13.51
CA GLU A 57 1.15 10.72 14.49
C GLU A 57 -0.23 11.00 13.90
N THR A 58 -0.29 11.62 12.71
CA THR A 58 -1.56 11.91 12.03
C THR A 58 -2.37 10.65 11.79
N ALA A 59 -1.73 9.55 11.38
CA ALA A 59 -2.41 8.27 11.19
C ALA A 59 -2.98 7.70 12.51
N MET A 60 -2.26 7.82 13.63
CA MET A 60 -2.75 7.38 14.94
C MET A 60 -3.90 8.25 15.45
N GLU A 61 -3.82 9.57 15.30
CA GLU A 61 -4.89 10.51 15.67
C GLU A 61 -6.18 10.24 14.87
N TRP A 62 -6.05 9.92 13.58
CA TRP A 62 -7.18 9.51 12.76
C TRP A 62 -7.74 8.15 13.18
N TYR A 63 -6.86 7.17 13.43
CA TYR A 63 -7.26 5.83 13.84
C TYR A 63 -7.97 5.81 15.20
N GLU A 64 -7.57 6.70 16.12
CA GLU A 64 -8.23 6.92 17.41
C GLU A 64 -9.71 7.29 17.31
N GLN A 65 -10.11 7.95 16.22
CA GLN A 65 -11.48 8.41 16.00
C GLN A 65 -12.37 7.36 15.34
N GLN A 66 -11.79 6.28 14.81
CA GLN A 66 -12.55 5.25 14.11
C GLN A 66 -13.30 4.35 15.10
N SER A 67 -14.49 3.89 14.72
CA SER A 67 -15.33 3.03 15.57
C SER A 67 -14.68 1.66 15.84
N GLU A 68 -13.81 1.23 14.94
CA GLU A 68 -13.04 -0.01 14.94
C GLU A 68 -11.71 0.12 15.70
N CYS A 69 -11.43 1.28 16.30
CA CYS A 69 -10.19 1.50 17.04
C CYS A 69 -10.05 0.48 18.18
N CYS A 70 -8.98 -0.32 18.16
CA CYS A 70 -8.63 -1.21 19.25
C CYS A 70 -7.59 -0.52 20.16
N PRO A 71 -7.94 -0.18 21.42
CA PRO A 71 -7.05 0.55 22.32
C PRO A 71 -5.70 -0.15 22.55
N THR A 72 -5.71 -1.49 22.60
CA THR A 72 -4.50 -2.30 22.77
C THR A 72 -3.57 -2.18 21.57
N GLN A 73 -4.10 -2.20 20.34
CA GLN A 73 -3.29 -2.06 19.12
C GLN A 73 -2.71 -0.65 19.02
N LEU A 74 -3.50 0.37 19.34
CA LEU A 74 -3.04 1.75 19.40
C LEU A 74 -1.92 1.95 20.43
N LEU A 75 -2.04 1.36 21.62
CA LEU A 75 -1.00 1.37 22.64
C LEU A 75 0.31 0.74 22.14
N LEU A 76 0.22 -0.37 21.39
CA LEU A 76 1.38 -1.00 20.78
C LEU A 76 2.04 -0.09 19.73
N LEU A 77 1.25 0.58 18.88
CA LEU A 77 1.76 1.54 17.90
C LEU A 77 2.51 2.71 18.56
N LYS A 78 1.91 3.31 19.61
CA LYS A 78 2.55 4.36 20.40
C LYS A 78 3.87 3.89 21.02
N ARG A 79 3.91 2.65 21.53
CA ARG A 79 5.15 2.05 22.07
C ARG A 79 6.22 1.89 20.98
N ILE A 80 5.86 1.43 19.79
CA ILE A 80 6.80 1.28 18.66
C ILE A 80 7.41 2.64 18.29
N ARG A 81 6.58 3.67 18.16
CA ARG A 81 7.02 5.05 17.93
C ARG A 81 8.01 5.52 19.00
N ASP A 82 7.70 5.31 20.27
CA ASP A 82 8.53 5.77 21.38
C ASP A 82 9.89 5.04 21.42
N LEU A 83 9.91 3.75 21.08
CA LEU A 83 11.14 2.96 20.95
C LEU A 83 12.01 3.48 19.80
N ALA A 84 11.41 3.78 18.65
CA ALA A 84 12.12 4.37 17.51
C ALA A 84 12.73 5.73 17.89
N ALA A 85 11.96 6.59 18.57
CA ALA A 85 12.44 7.88 19.05
C ALA A 85 13.56 7.75 20.10
N LYS A 86 13.47 6.76 21.00
CA LYS A 86 14.51 6.51 22.02
C LYS A 86 15.82 6.05 21.39
N LYS A 87 15.77 5.18 20.38
CA LYS A 87 16.96 4.74 19.63
C LYS A 87 17.72 5.93 19.04
N ARG A 88 17.00 6.91 18.44
CA ARG A 88 17.58 8.14 17.90
C ARG A 88 18.34 8.94 18.97
N ARG A 89 17.78 9.08 20.18
CA ARG A 89 18.41 9.82 21.28
C ARG A 89 19.68 9.15 21.80
N CYS A 90 19.77 7.83 21.75
CA CYS A 90 20.99 7.11 22.17
C CYS A 90 22.11 7.20 21.11
N THR A 91 21.79 7.25 19.82
CA THR A 91 22.79 7.37 18.74
C THR A 91 23.42 8.76 18.60
N ILE A 92 22.88 9.80 19.26
CA ILE A 92 23.44 11.17 19.25
C ILE A 92 24.52 11.37 20.34
N VAL A 93 24.74 10.38 21.21
CA VAL A 93 25.69 10.48 22.35
C VAL A 93 26.90 9.54 22.19
N GLN A 94 27.29 9.20 20.96
CA GLN A 94 28.52 8.44 20.69
C GLN A 94 29.52 9.23 19.86
#